data_AF-A0A0M2PWD7-F1
#
_entry.id   AF-A0A0M2PWD7-F1
#
_cell.length_a   1.000
_cell.length_b   1.000
_cell.length_c   1.000
_cell.angle_alpha   90.00
_cell.angle_beta   90.00
_cell.angle_gamma   90.00
#
_symmetry.space_group_name_H-M   'P 1'
#
loop_
_entity.id
_entity.type
_entity.pdbx_description
1 polymer ?
#
loop_
_entity_poly.entity_id
_entity_poly.type
_entity_poly.pdbx_seq_one_letter_code
_entity_poly.pdbx_strand_id
1 'polypeptide(L)'
;MGREPDPQAEPWPWLRPLHIALGVGLVLLVLGLLTIGVVGTLGHFGSLGHSPHLVMGLTVVAITLASAWSATRIGPDRPWARSLHLSLNGLLFLALALVSWTGWTVVQKYLP
;
A
#
# COMPACT_ATOMS: atom_id res chain seq x y z
N MET A 1 26.66 39.69 7.49
CA MET A 1 26.85 38.44 6.72
C MET A 1 25.54 37.67 6.79
N GLY A 2 24.64 37.91 5.84
CA GLY A 2 23.32 37.27 5.80
C GLY A 2 23.46 35.87 5.21
N ARG A 3 22.98 34.85 5.92
CA ARG A 3 22.88 33.50 5.38
C ARG A 3 21.78 33.53 4.31
N GLU A 4 22.14 33.41 3.04
CA GLU A 4 21.13 33.26 2.00
C GLU A 4 20.28 32.02 2.33
N PRO A 5 18.94 32.11 2.29
CA PRO A 5 18.09 30.95 2.51
C PRO A 5 18.44 29.91 1.44
N ASP A 6 18.81 28.71 1.89
CA ASP A 6 19.13 27.59 1.00
C ASP A 6 17.93 27.33 0.08
N PRO A 7 18.07 27.49 -1.25
CA PRO A 7 17.00 27.26 -2.22
C PRO A 7 16.44 25.83 -2.17
N GLN A 8 17.17 24.90 -1.53
CA GLN A 8 16.80 23.50 -1.39
C GLN A 8 16.37 23.11 0.04
N ALA A 9 16.18 24.09 0.94
CA ALA A 9 15.65 23.79 2.27
C ALA A 9 14.24 23.18 2.14
N GLU A 10 14.15 21.87 2.40
CA GLU A 10 12.88 21.15 2.46
C GLU A 10 11.95 21.86 3.46
N PRO A 11 10.80 22.41 3.03
CA PRO A 11 9.95 23.24 3.88
C PRO A 11 9.37 22.46 5.07
N TRP A 12 9.38 21.12 5.02
CA TRP A 12 8.85 20.24 6.06
C TRP A 12 9.72 18.98 6.20
N PRO A 13 10.84 19.04 6.95
CA PRO A 13 11.80 17.94 7.04
C PRO A 13 11.23 16.64 7.65
N TRP A 14 10.10 16.73 8.36
CA TRP A 14 9.40 15.59 8.96
C TRP A 14 8.47 14.84 8.00
N LEU A 15 8.09 15.42 6.86
CA LEU A 15 7.18 14.78 5.91
C LEU A 15 7.79 13.51 5.32
N ARG A 16 9.08 13.57 4.96
CA ARG A 16 9.80 12.42 4.40
C ARG A 16 9.87 11.23 5.36
N PRO A 17 10.37 11.35 6.60
CA PRO A 17 10.41 10.23 7.53
C PRO A 17 9.00 9.75 7.91
N LEU A 18 8.02 10.64 8.05
CA LEU A 18 6.63 10.24 8.28
C LEU A 18 6.07 9.40 7.13
N HIS A 19 6.25 9.86 5.89
CA HIS A 19 5.78 9.12 4.71
C HIS A 19 6.44 7.75 4.58
N ILE A 20 7.74 7.64 4.87
CA ILE A 20 8.45 6.36 4.90
C ILE A 20 7.87 5.45 5.99
N ALA A 21 7.65 5.97 7.21
CA ALA A 21 7.08 5.19 8.30
C ALA A 21 5.67 4.67 7.98
N LEU A 22 4.81 5.53 7.42
CA LEU A 22 3.47 5.16 6.96
C LEU A 22 3.52 4.12 5.83
N GLY A 23 4.44 4.27 4.88
CA GLY A 23 4.62 3.31 3.78
C GLY A 23 5.08 1.93 4.28
N VAL A 24 6.05 1.88 5.19
CA VAL A 24 6.48 0.64 5.85
C VAL A 24 5.33 0.03 6.64
N GLY A 25 4.62 0.84 7.42
CA GLY A 25 3.44 0.41 8.17
C GLY A 25 2.36 -0.19 7.26
N LEU A 26 2.08 0.43 6.11
CA LEU A 26 1.12 -0.08 5.13
C LEU A 26 1.57 -1.40 4.52
N VAL A 27 2.85 -1.55 4.13
CA VAL A 27 3.39 -2.82 3.62
C VAL A 27 3.21 -3.94 4.64
N LEU A 28 3.60 -3.69 5.90
CA LEU A 28 3.45 -4.69 6.97
C LEU A 28 1.99 -5.02 7.24
N LEU A 29 1.11 -4.01 7.25
CA LEU A 29 -0.32 -4.19 7.45
C LEU A 29 -0.93 -5.08 6.37
N VAL A 30 -0.71 -4.79 5.08
CA VAL A 30 -1.34 -5.57 3.99
C VAL A 30 -0.81 -7.01 3.94
N LEU A 31 0.46 -7.24 4.24
CA LEU A 31 1.04 -8.58 4.33
C LEU A 31 0.51 -9.35 5.56
N GLY A 32 0.37 -8.66 6.69
CA GLY A 32 -0.24 -9.22 7.89
C GLY A 32 -1.70 -9.62 7.67
N LEU A 33 -2.50 -8.73 7.07
CA LEU A 33 -3.90 -8.99 6.72
C LEU A 33 -4.04 -10.13 5.70
N LEU A 34 -3.17 -10.20 4.68
CA LEU A 34 -3.13 -11.31 3.75
C LEU A 34 -2.82 -12.62 4.47
N THR A 35 -1.83 -12.62 5.37
CA THR A 35 -1.41 -13.81 6.11
C THR A 35 -2.56 -14.36 6.96
N ILE A 36 -3.19 -13.51 7.79
CA ILE A 36 -4.32 -13.95 8.62
C ILE A 36 -5.51 -14.38 7.76
N GLY A 37 -5.76 -13.73 6.62
CA GLY A 37 -6.83 -14.10 5.70
C GLY A 37 -6.60 -15.46 5.05
N VAL A 38 -5.38 -15.73 4.59
CA VAL A 38 -4.98 -17.02 4.01
C VAL A 38 -5.07 -18.13 5.06
N VAL A 39 -4.46 -17.93 6.24
CA VAL A 39 -4.48 -18.91 7.33
C VAL A 39 -5.91 -19.18 7.79
N GLY A 40 -6.74 -18.16 7.97
CA GLY A 40 -8.13 -18.31 8.36
C GLY A 40 -8.97 -19.07 7.33
N THR A 41 -8.81 -18.73 6.05
CA THR A 41 -9.60 -19.37 4.98
C THR A 41 -9.17 -20.82 4.77
N LEU A 42 -7.86 -21.10 4.71
CA LEU A 42 -7.35 -22.46 4.61
C LEU A 42 -7.69 -23.31 5.84
N GLY A 43 -7.55 -22.74 7.04
CA GLY A 43 -7.84 -23.45 8.29
C GLY A 43 -9.31 -23.82 8.45
N HIS A 44 -10.23 -22.96 8.00
CA HIS A 44 -11.67 -23.21 8.13
C HIS A 44 -12.26 -24.01 6.96
N PHE A 45 -11.87 -23.69 5.72
CA PHE A 45 -12.50 -24.26 4.51
C PHE A 45 -11.62 -25.29 3.77
N GLY A 46 -10.35 -25.49 4.15
CA GLY A 46 -9.41 -26.40 3.46
C GLY A 46 -8.98 -25.94 2.07
N SER A 47 -9.44 -24.77 1.61
CA SER A 47 -9.08 -24.16 0.32
C SER A 47 -9.18 -22.63 0.43
N LEU A 48 -8.49 -21.89 -0.45
CA LEU A 48 -8.51 -20.42 -0.47
C LEU A 48 -9.82 -19.83 -1.03
N GLY A 49 -10.62 -20.64 -1.71
CA GLY A 49 -11.82 -20.21 -2.44
C GLY A 49 -11.53 -19.25 -3.61
N HIS A 50 -12.56 -18.92 -4.37
CA HIS A 50 -12.55 -17.82 -5.34
C HIS A 50 -13.52 -16.74 -4.86
N SER A 51 -12.99 -15.61 -4.37
CA SER A 51 -13.81 -14.48 -3.95
C SER A 51 -13.29 -13.18 -4.56
N PRO A 52 -14.18 -12.21 -4.87
CA PRO A 52 -13.76 -10.88 -5.28
C PRO A 52 -12.81 -10.21 -4.28
N HIS A 53 -13.01 -10.46 -2.98
CA HIS A 53 -12.15 -9.93 -1.93
C HIS A 53 -10.71 -10.48 -2.01
N LEU A 54 -10.53 -11.78 -2.25
CA LEU A 54 -9.19 -12.37 -2.41
C LEU A 54 -8.44 -11.76 -3.59
N VAL A 55 -9.11 -11.63 -4.75
CA VAL A 55 -8.50 -11.03 -5.95
C VAL A 55 -8.12 -9.57 -5.70
N MET A 56 -9.01 -8.79 -5.08
CA MET A 56 -8.73 -7.40 -4.72
C MET A 56 -7.62 -7.26 -3.67
N GLY A 57 -7.58 -8.15 -2.69
CA GLY A 57 -6.54 -8.20 -1.66
C GLY A 57 -5.16 -8.46 -2.26
N LEU A 58 -5.04 -9.47 -3.13
CA LEU A 58 -3.79 -9.76 -3.85
C LEU A 58 -3.38 -8.59 -4.76
N THR A 59 -4.34 -7.94 -5.41
CA THR A 59 -4.08 -6.74 -6.23
C THR A 59 -3.51 -5.59 -5.38
N VAL A 60 -4.10 -5.32 -4.21
CA VAL A 60 -3.60 -4.31 -3.26
C VAL A 60 -2.19 -4.64 -2.78
N VAL A 61 -1.90 -5.90 -2.47
CA VAL A 61 -0.55 -6.34 -2.07
C VAL A 61 0.44 -6.11 -3.21
N ALA A 62 0.11 -6.52 -4.44
CA ALA A 62 0.99 -6.34 -5.59
C ALA A 62 1.29 -4.85 -5.87
N ILE A 63 0.27 -3.99 -5.86
CA ILE A 63 0.44 -2.54 -6.08
C ILE A 63 1.24 -1.91 -4.94
N THR A 64 0.98 -2.29 -3.69
CA THR A 64 1.71 -1.81 -2.51
C THR A 64 3.20 -2.15 -2.62
N LEU A 65 3.54 -3.40 -2.95
CA LEU A 65 4.93 -3.83 -3.11
C LEU A 65 5.62 -3.17 -4.30
N ALA A 66 4.92 -3.01 -5.44
CA ALA A 66 5.45 -2.27 -6.59
C ALA A 66 5.68 -0.78 -6.27
N SER A 67 4.78 -0.18 -5.50
CA SER A 67 4.91 1.21 -5.03
C SER A 67 6.11 1.36 -4.09
N ALA A 68 6.25 0.48 -3.10
CA ALA A 68 7.40 0.45 -2.20
C ALA A 68 8.72 0.23 -2.96
N TRP A 69 8.75 -0.72 -3.91
CA TRP A 69 9.91 -0.95 -4.77
C TRP A 69 10.27 0.29 -5.58
N SER A 70 9.31 0.91 -6.27
CA SER A 70 9.57 2.12 -7.06
C SER A 70 10.09 3.29 -6.20
N ALA A 71 9.63 3.41 -4.95
CA ALA A 71 10.15 4.40 -4.00
C ALA A 71 11.66 4.24 -3.76
N THR A 72 12.16 3.00 -3.64
CA THR A 72 13.62 2.73 -3.47
C THR A 72 14.46 3.06 -4.71
N ARG A 73 13.82 3.35 -5.85
CA ARG A 73 14.48 3.64 -7.13
C ARG A 73 14.51 5.12 -7.47
N ILE A 74 13.89 5.98 -6.67
CA ILE A 74 13.86 7.43 -6.89
C ILE A 74 15.28 8.00 -6.78
N GLY A 75 15.76 8.59 -7.87
CA GLY A 75 17.05 9.26 -7.93
C GLY A 75 17.25 9.98 -9.27
N PRO A 76 18.29 10.81 -9.41
CA PRO A 76 18.55 11.61 -10.62
C PRO A 76 18.63 10.77 -11.90
N ASP A 77 19.21 9.57 -11.82
CA ASP A 77 19.39 8.67 -12.97
C ASP A 77 18.11 7.92 -13.36
N ARG A 78 17.04 8.02 -12.55
CA ARG A 78 15.79 7.27 -12.73
C ARG A 78 14.56 8.17 -12.52
N PRO A 79 14.34 9.17 -13.39
CA PRO A 79 13.22 10.11 -13.24
C PRO A 79 11.84 9.42 -13.28
N TRP A 80 11.73 8.28 -13.95
CA TRP A 80 10.51 7.48 -14.04
C TRP A 80 10.04 6.90 -12.69
N ALA A 81 10.96 6.69 -11.74
CA ALA A 81 10.61 6.02 -10.48
C ALA A 81 9.64 6.86 -9.65
N ARG A 82 9.78 8.19 -9.70
CA ARG A 82 8.89 9.12 -9.00
C ARG A 82 7.49 9.12 -9.61
N SER A 83 7.38 9.20 -10.94
CA SER A 83 6.07 9.18 -11.61
C SER A 83 5.38 7.83 -11.41
N LEU A 84 6.10 6.71 -11.51
CA LEU A 84 5.54 5.39 -11.25
C LEU A 84 5.04 5.26 -9.80
N HIS A 85 5.85 5.65 -8.81
CA HIS A 85 5.44 5.62 -7.41
C HIS A 85 4.17 6.43 -7.18
N LEU A 86 4.08 7.64 -7.75
CA LEU A 86 2.90 8.48 -7.62
C LEU A 86 1.66 7.86 -8.30
N SER A 87 1.80 7.34 -9.52
CA SER A 87 0.72 6.67 -10.24
C SER A 87 0.23 5.42 -9.50
N LEU A 88 1.14 4.61 -8.96
CA LEU A 88 0.80 3.42 -8.18
C LEU A 88 0.08 3.79 -6.88
N ASN A 89 0.46 4.87 -6.19
CA ASN A 89 -0.27 5.34 -5.01
C ASN A 89 -1.68 5.84 -5.36
N GLY A 90 -1.84 6.52 -6.51
CA GLY A 90 -3.17 6.91 -7.02
C GLY A 90 -4.05 5.69 -7.30
N LEU A 91 -3.51 4.65 -7.94
CA LEU A 91 -4.21 3.40 -8.16
C LEU A 91 -4.49 2.64 -6.85
N LEU A 92 -3.53 2.65 -5.93
CA LEU A 92 -3.63 2.00 -4.62
C LEU A 92 -4.80 2.56 -3.81
N PHE A 93 -5.04 3.88 -3.86
CA PHE A 93 -6.20 4.50 -3.23
C PHE A 93 -7.52 3.87 -3.71
N LEU A 94 -7.69 3.72 -5.04
CA LEU A 94 -8.88 3.09 -5.63
C LEU A 94 -8.98 1.61 -5.24
N ALA A 95 -7.85 0.89 -5.30
CA ALA A 95 -7.80 -0.52 -4.94
C ALA A 95 -8.13 -0.75 -3.46
N LEU A 96 -7.69 0.12 -2.55
CA LEU A 96 -8.01 0.09 -1.12
C LEU A 96 -9.50 0.35 -0.86
N ALA A 97 -10.13 1.29 -1.59
CA ALA A 97 -11.57 1.51 -1.49
C ALA A 97 -12.35 0.26 -1.93
N LEU A 98 -11.97 -0.35 -3.05
CA LEU A 98 -12.62 -1.55 -3.60
C LEU A 98 -12.40 -2.79 -2.72
N VAL A 99 -11.19 -3.02 -2.20
CA VAL A 99 -10.94 -4.15 -1.29
C VAL A 99 -11.72 -3.98 0.02
N SER A 100 -11.86 -2.75 0.52
CA SER A 100 -12.66 -2.45 1.71
C SER A 100 -14.15 -2.73 1.47
N TRP A 101 -14.66 -2.30 0.32
CA TRP A 101 -16.05 -2.60 -0.09
C TRP A 101 -16.30 -4.11 -0.19
N THR A 102 -15.44 -4.85 -0.90
CA THR A 102 -15.56 -6.31 -1.01
C THR A 102 -15.33 -7.04 0.31
N GLY A 103 -14.50 -6.49 1.21
CA GLY A 103 -14.31 -7.02 2.57
C GLY A 103 -15.56 -6.82 3.42
N TRP A 104 -16.18 -5.64 3.34
CA TRP A 104 -17.45 -5.36 4.01
C TRP A 104 -18.53 -6.36 3.61
N THR A 105 -18.71 -6.63 2.31
CA THR A 105 -19.69 -7.61 1.83
C THR A 105 -19.39 -9.05 2.27
N VAL A 106 -18.12 -9.40 2.46
CA VAL A 106 -17.73 -10.69 3.05
C VAL A 106 -18.12 -10.76 4.53
N VAL A 107 -17.85 -9.70 5.31
CA VAL A 107 -18.17 -9.65 6.74
C VAL A 107 -19.67 -9.70 7.01
N GLN A 108 -20.50 -9.12 6.12
CA GLN A 108 -21.96 -9.20 6.23
C GLN A 108 -22.49 -10.64 6.31
N LYS A 109 -21.77 -11.63 5.78
CA LYS A 109 -22.17 -13.05 5.85
C LYS A 109 -22.08 -13.63 7.27
N TYR A 110 -21.41 -12.95 8.19
CA TYR A 110 -21.18 -13.40 9.57
C TYR A 110 -21.96 -12.57 10.60
N LEU A 111 -22.73 -11.57 10.17
CA LEU A 111 -23.59 -10.77 11.04
C LEU A 111 -25.01 -11.37 11.08
N PRO A 112 -25.69 -11.38 12.24
CA PRO A 112 -27.04 -11.90 12.39
C PRO A 112 -28.12 -11.01 11.74
#